data_AF-A0A956AXY6-F1
#
_entry.id   AF-A0A956AXY6-F1
#
_cell.length_a   1.000
_cell.length_b   1.000
_cell.length_c   1.000
_cell.angle_alpha   90.00
_cell.angle_beta   90.00
_cell.angle_gamma   90.00
#
_symmetry.space_group_name_H-M   'P 1'
#
loop_
_entity.id
_entity.type
_entity.pdbx_description
1 polymer ?
#
loop_
_entity_poly.entity_id
_entity_poly.type
_entity_poly.pdbx_seq_one_letter_code
_entity_poly.pdbx_strand_id
1 'polypeptide(L)'
;VAVFGADHIYKMDVRDMVAFHKSREADLTVAAIPVPIEQGPAFGVIEVDSEWRMVDFVEKPANPPPMPGDPTKCLASMGNYLFRSDVLVDEIVRDASRNDSAHDFGKSIVTGMVERGQRVFAYDFFRNDHPGMEEKERGYWRDVGTLDNLWEASMDLTAVTPIFSLYNRSWPIRSIDQHLPPAKFVFDYPDAKRRGVATDSLVSSGCIVSGGHVGRSILSPAVHVHSWAEVHESVIGEGCEIGRRAQLKRVILDKFCTVEPGARIGFDREHDLARGFTISDLGVVAVPKGTHVTA
;
A
#
# COMPACT_ATOMS: atom_id res chain seq x y z
N VAL A 1 11.04 -18.46 -12.69
CA VAL A 1 11.01 -18.08 -11.26
C VAL A 1 10.35 -16.72 -11.13
N ALA A 2 9.46 -16.53 -10.14
CA ALA A 2 8.88 -15.23 -9.83
C ALA A 2 9.59 -14.62 -8.61
N VAL A 3 10.08 -13.39 -8.74
CA VAL A 3 10.76 -12.62 -7.68
C VAL A 3 10.00 -11.32 -7.52
N PHE A 4 9.17 -11.23 -6.49
CA PHE A 4 8.18 -10.16 -6.34
C PHE A 4 8.43 -9.38 -5.03
N GLY A 5 8.32 -8.06 -5.10
CA GLY A 5 8.25 -7.20 -3.92
C GLY A 5 6.98 -7.51 -3.11
N ALA A 6 7.13 -7.64 -1.80
CA ALA A 6 6.06 -8.04 -0.88
C ALA A 6 5.51 -6.87 -0.03
N ASP A 7 5.91 -5.64 -0.36
CA ASP A 7 5.61 -4.38 0.31
C ASP A 7 4.67 -3.47 -0.49
N HIS A 8 4.16 -3.94 -1.63
CA HIS A 8 3.17 -3.23 -2.45
C HIS A 8 1.75 -3.80 -2.29
N ILE A 9 0.73 -2.98 -2.52
CA ILE A 9 -0.68 -3.39 -2.53
C ILE A 9 -1.19 -3.41 -3.96
N TYR A 10 -1.54 -4.59 -4.48
CA TYR A 10 -2.10 -4.80 -5.81
C TYR A 10 -2.77 -6.17 -5.91
N LYS A 11 -3.53 -6.40 -6.98
CA LYS A 11 -3.99 -7.73 -7.39
C LYS A 11 -3.48 -7.99 -8.79
N MET A 12 -2.86 -9.16 -9.01
CA MET A 12 -2.30 -9.53 -10.29
C MET A 12 -2.56 -10.99 -10.58
N ASP A 13 -3.05 -11.29 -11.79
CA ASP A 13 -2.97 -12.64 -12.32
C ASP A 13 -1.59 -12.86 -12.96
N VAL A 14 -0.71 -13.53 -12.21
CA VAL A 14 0.66 -13.82 -12.64
C VAL A 14 0.69 -14.73 -13.88
N ARG A 15 -0.38 -15.47 -14.17
CA ARG A 15 -0.46 -16.37 -15.34
C ARG A 15 -0.36 -15.59 -16.65
N ASP A 16 -0.94 -14.40 -16.71
CA ASP A 16 -0.87 -13.54 -17.90
C ASP A 16 0.56 -13.04 -18.15
N MET A 17 1.25 -12.64 -17.09
CA MET A 17 2.67 -12.26 -17.16
C MET A 17 3.54 -13.46 -17.56
N VAL A 18 3.24 -14.67 -17.08
CA VAL A 18 3.92 -15.91 -17.50
C VAL A 18 3.66 -16.22 -18.98
N ALA A 19 2.43 -16.02 -19.47
CA ALA A 19 2.10 -16.24 -20.87
C ALA A 19 2.86 -15.25 -21.78
N PHE A 20 2.93 -13.98 -21.39
CA PHE A 20 3.74 -12.97 -22.07
C PHE A 20 5.23 -13.30 -22.05
N HIS A 21 5.77 -13.68 -20.89
CA HIS A 21 7.17 -14.09 -20.74
C HIS A 21 7.54 -15.23 -21.69
N LYS A 22 6.64 -16.23 -21.82
CA LYS A 22 6.82 -17.36 -22.74
C LYS A 22 6.68 -16.98 -24.20
N SER A 23 5.68 -16.18 -24.58
CA SER A 23 5.46 -15.79 -25.99
C SER A 23 6.60 -14.94 -26.54
N ARG A 24 7.30 -14.22 -25.67
CA ARG A 24 8.50 -13.46 -26.00
C ARG A 24 9.79 -14.25 -25.89
N GLU A 25 9.77 -15.52 -25.46
CA GLU A 25 10.97 -16.29 -25.15
C GLU A 25 11.95 -15.45 -24.31
N ALA A 26 11.43 -14.77 -23.28
CA ALA A 26 12.17 -13.80 -22.51
C ALA A 26 13.14 -14.49 -21.54
N ASP A 27 14.32 -13.91 -21.37
CA ASP A 27 15.24 -14.27 -20.27
C ASP A 27 14.73 -13.70 -18.95
N LEU A 28 14.19 -12.48 -19.01
CA LEU A 28 13.58 -11.74 -17.92
C LEU A 28 12.37 -10.94 -18.43
N THR A 29 11.30 -10.93 -17.64
CA THR A 29 10.19 -9.98 -17.79
C THR A 29 10.03 -9.17 -16.51
N VAL A 30 9.99 -7.85 -16.64
CA VAL A 30 9.76 -6.90 -15.53
C VAL A 30 8.33 -6.39 -15.62
N ALA A 31 7.55 -6.48 -14.53
CA ALA A 31 6.23 -5.85 -14.50
C ALA A 31 6.39 -4.33 -14.38
N ALA A 32 5.73 -3.61 -15.27
CA ALA A 32 5.78 -2.16 -15.36
C ALA A 32 4.36 -1.60 -15.35
N ILE A 33 4.20 -0.41 -14.78
CA ILE A 33 2.92 0.30 -14.75
C ILE A 33 3.09 1.72 -15.29
N PRO A 34 2.23 2.16 -16.23
CA PRO A 34 2.17 3.55 -16.63
C PRO A 34 1.76 4.45 -15.47
N VAL A 35 2.60 5.41 -15.10
CA VAL A 35 2.31 6.43 -14.10
C VAL A 35 2.46 7.83 -14.70
N PRO A 36 1.79 8.87 -14.16
CA PRO A 36 2.04 10.25 -14.57
C PRO A 36 3.54 10.57 -14.49
N ILE A 37 4.07 11.25 -15.51
CA ILE A 37 5.51 11.47 -15.66
C ILE A 37 6.12 12.21 -14.47
N GLU A 38 5.35 13.09 -13.82
CA GLU A 38 5.74 13.80 -12.61
C GLU A 38 6.02 12.90 -11.39
N GLN A 39 5.48 11.68 -11.38
CA GLN A 39 5.72 10.69 -10.31
C GLN A 39 6.95 9.82 -10.60
N GLY A 40 7.46 9.82 -11.84
CA GLY A 40 8.59 9.00 -12.28
C GLY A 40 9.84 9.09 -11.39
N PRO A 41 10.22 10.25 -10.80
CA PRO A 41 11.40 10.34 -9.93
C PRO A 41 11.34 9.47 -8.67
N ALA A 42 10.17 8.98 -8.27
CA ALA A 42 10.03 8.07 -7.13
C ALA A 42 10.39 6.61 -7.46
N PHE A 43 10.48 6.24 -8.74
CA PHE A 43 10.54 4.85 -9.21
C PHE A 43 11.76 4.58 -10.10
N GLY A 44 12.06 3.29 -10.30
CA GLY A 44 12.89 2.86 -11.43
C GLY A 44 12.07 2.93 -12.71
N VAL A 45 12.52 3.72 -13.69
CA VAL A 45 11.80 3.97 -14.94
C VAL A 45 12.39 3.14 -16.07
N ILE A 46 11.51 2.46 -16.80
CA ILE A 46 11.85 1.55 -17.88
C ILE A 46 11.65 2.25 -19.23
N GLU A 47 12.66 2.19 -20.09
CA GLU A 47 12.54 2.55 -21.50
C GLU A 47 12.38 1.28 -22.34
N VAL A 48 11.43 1.29 -23.28
CA VAL A 48 11.17 0.14 -24.16
C VAL A 48 11.08 0.53 -25.62
N ASP A 49 11.37 -0.42 -26.50
CA ASP A 49 11.11 -0.32 -27.93
C ASP A 49 9.64 -0.63 -28.29
N SER A 50 9.33 -0.66 -29.59
CA SER A 50 7.98 -0.94 -30.11
C SER A 50 7.48 -2.36 -29.80
N GLU A 51 8.37 -3.28 -29.44
CA GLU A 51 8.04 -4.66 -29.06
C GLU A 51 7.96 -4.87 -27.55
N TRP A 52 8.09 -3.81 -26.76
CA TRP A 52 8.18 -3.84 -25.29
C TRP A 52 9.47 -4.51 -24.78
N ARG A 53 10.51 -4.59 -25.61
CA ARG A 53 11.84 -5.00 -25.16
C ARG A 53 12.48 -3.82 -24.45
N MET A 54 13.09 -4.08 -23.29
CA MET A 54 13.74 -3.04 -22.50
C MET A 54 15.01 -2.57 -23.21
N VAL A 55 15.09 -1.27 -23.45
CA VAL A 55 16.23 -0.58 -24.05
C VAL A 55 17.12 -0.01 -22.96
N ASP A 56 16.51 0.56 -21.92
CA ASP A 56 17.21 1.15 -20.78
C ASP A 56 16.39 1.01 -19.49
N PHE A 57 17.07 1.10 -18.35
CA PHE A 57 16.49 1.13 -17.03
C PHE A 57 17.20 2.19 -16.18
N VAL A 58 16.46 3.21 -15.76
CA VAL A 58 17.00 4.33 -15.00
C VAL A 58 16.37 4.40 -13.63
N GLU A 59 17.16 4.21 -12.58
CA GLU A 59 16.69 4.25 -11.20
C GLU A 59 16.48 5.70 -10.73
N LYS A 60 15.24 6.05 -10.33
CA LYS A 60 14.85 7.35 -9.74
C LYS A 60 15.37 8.57 -10.53
N PRO A 61 15.08 8.67 -11.84
CA PRO A 61 15.58 9.75 -12.67
C PRO A 61 14.94 11.08 -12.27
N ALA A 62 15.74 12.15 -12.21
CA ALA A 62 15.21 13.50 -12.06
C ALA A 62 14.33 13.93 -13.25
N ASN A 63 14.64 13.43 -14.45
CA ASN A 63 13.86 13.64 -15.67
C ASN A 63 13.52 12.27 -16.27
N PRO A 64 12.37 11.67 -15.91
CA PRO A 64 11.99 10.34 -16.39
C PRO A 64 11.71 10.34 -17.89
N PRO A 65 12.18 9.34 -18.65
CA PRO A 65 11.81 9.20 -20.06
C PRO A 65 10.31 8.90 -20.21
N PRO A 66 9.64 9.51 -21.20
CA PRO A 66 8.24 9.22 -21.47
C PRO A 66 8.04 7.81 -22.01
N MET A 67 6.87 7.22 -21.77
CA MET A 67 6.53 5.93 -22.35
C MET A 67 6.19 6.05 -23.84
N PRO A 68 6.44 5.01 -24.66
CA PRO A 68 6.05 5.02 -26.06
C PRO A 68 4.54 5.23 -26.25
N GLY A 69 4.18 6.23 -27.06
CA GLY A 69 2.79 6.53 -27.40
C GLY A 69 2.05 7.48 -26.44
N ASP A 70 2.61 7.81 -25.27
CA ASP A 70 2.03 8.78 -24.34
C ASP A 70 3.13 9.59 -23.61
N PRO A 71 3.41 10.84 -24.02
CA PRO A 71 4.44 11.66 -23.40
C PRO A 71 4.08 12.16 -22.01
N THR A 72 2.84 11.98 -21.56
CA THR A 72 2.38 12.43 -20.22
C THR A 72 2.66 11.39 -19.14
N LYS A 73 3.15 10.21 -19.51
CA LYS A 73 3.40 9.09 -18.61
C LYS A 73 4.79 8.51 -18.80
N CYS A 74 5.27 7.80 -17.79
CA CYS A 74 6.46 6.94 -17.87
C CYS A 74 6.11 5.52 -17.38
N LEU A 75 6.95 4.54 -17.73
CA LEU A 75 6.78 3.16 -17.27
C LEU A 75 7.58 2.96 -15.98
N ALA A 76 6.89 2.94 -14.84
CA ALA A 76 7.49 2.63 -13.55
C ALA A 76 7.61 1.11 -13.38
N SER A 77 8.79 0.64 -12.97
CA SER A 77 9.01 -0.73 -12.53
C SER A 77 8.28 -0.98 -11.22
N MET A 78 7.52 -2.07 -11.16
CA MET A 78 6.82 -2.48 -9.94
C MET A 78 7.69 -3.33 -8.99
N GLY A 79 8.95 -3.59 -9.35
CA GLY A 79 9.84 -4.48 -8.58
C GLY A 79 9.42 -5.96 -8.63
N ASN A 80 8.65 -6.36 -9.65
CA ASN A 80 8.21 -7.74 -9.86
C ASN A 80 8.82 -8.32 -11.12
N TYR A 81 9.48 -9.47 -10.99
CA TYR A 81 10.28 -10.06 -12.05
C TYR A 81 9.86 -11.51 -12.31
N LEU A 82 9.84 -11.90 -13.59
CA LEU A 82 9.78 -13.29 -14.02
C LEU A 82 11.06 -13.63 -14.79
N PHE A 83 11.81 -14.60 -14.27
CA PHE A 83 13.03 -15.10 -14.88
C PHE A 83 12.84 -16.49 -15.48
N ARG A 84 13.57 -16.78 -16.56
CA ARG A 84 13.95 -18.16 -16.87
C ARG A 84 14.88 -18.68 -15.75
N SER A 85 14.65 -19.90 -15.29
CA SER A 85 15.29 -20.38 -14.04
C SER A 85 16.81 -20.50 -14.13
N ASP A 86 17.33 -20.99 -15.25
CA ASP A 86 18.77 -21.08 -15.52
C ASP A 86 19.41 -19.69 -15.59
N VAL A 87 18.78 -18.74 -16.29
CA VAL A 87 19.22 -17.34 -16.36
C VAL A 87 19.34 -16.73 -14.98
N LEU A 88 18.34 -16.90 -14.11
CA LEU A 88 18.40 -16.34 -12.76
C LEU A 88 19.62 -16.85 -11.98
N VAL A 89 19.90 -18.16 -12.07
CA VAL A 89 21.05 -18.76 -11.38
C VAL A 89 22.35 -18.20 -11.92
N ASP A 90 22.50 -18.15 -13.24
CA ASP A 90 23.70 -17.62 -13.89
C ASP A 90 23.94 -16.15 -13.50
N GLU A 91 22.87 -15.35 -13.44
CA GLU A 91 22.94 -13.94 -13.09
C GLU A 91 23.27 -13.71 -11.61
N ILE A 92 22.69 -14.49 -10.69
CA ILE A 92 23.04 -14.41 -9.26
C ILE A 92 24.50 -14.82 -9.04
N VAL A 93 24.97 -15.90 -9.67
CA VAL A 93 26.37 -16.35 -9.53
C VAL A 93 27.33 -15.31 -10.11
N ARG A 94 26.99 -14.74 -11.27
CA ARG A 94 27.77 -13.66 -11.88
C ARG A 94 27.82 -12.45 -10.98
N ASP A 95 26.69 -11.99 -10.46
CA ASP A 95 26.61 -10.82 -9.59
C ASP A 95 27.38 -11.04 -8.27
N ALA A 96 27.25 -12.21 -7.66
CA ALA A 96 27.97 -12.55 -6.42
C ALA A 96 29.50 -12.53 -6.57
N SER A 97 30.03 -12.70 -7.79
CA SER A 97 31.47 -12.64 -8.07
C SER A 97 32.03 -11.23 -8.24
N ARG A 98 31.16 -10.21 -8.26
CA ARG A 98 31.50 -8.82 -8.54
C ARG A 98 31.60 -7.99 -7.26
N ASN A 99 32.80 -7.52 -6.94
CA ASN A 99 33.03 -6.62 -5.79
C ASN A 99 32.48 -5.20 -6.01
N ASP A 100 32.21 -4.81 -7.25
CA ASP A 100 31.69 -3.50 -7.64
C ASP A 100 30.16 -3.46 -7.74
N SER A 101 29.49 -4.58 -7.45
CA SER A 101 28.03 -4.67 -7.51
C SER A 101 27.35 -4.09 -6.27
N ALA A 102 26.14 -3.56 -6.45
CA ALA A 102 25.26 -3.21 -5.34
C ALA A 102 24.52 -4.43 -4.78
N HIS A 103 24.62 -5.58 -5.45
CA HIS A 103 23.88 -6.81 -5.15
C HIS A 103 22.37 -6.59 -5.08
N ASP A 104 21.85 -5.79 -6.02
CA ASP A 104 20.45 -5.41 -6.13
C ASP A 104 19.87 -5.86 -7.48
N PHE A 105 18.61 -6.29 -7.47
CA PHE A 105 17.95 -6.74 -8.71
C PHE A 105 17.86 -5.62 -9.73
N GLY A 106 17.35 -4.44 -9.36
CA GLY A 106 17.19 -3.33 -10.30
C GLY A 106 18.53 -2.79 -10.78
N LYS A 107 19.35 -2.32 -9.84
CA LYS A 107 20.59 -1.57 -10.13
C LYS A 107 21.72 -2.42 -10.71
N SER A 108 21.75 -3.71 -10.42
CA SER A 108 22.88 -4.58 -10.79
C SER A 108 22.48 -5.65 -11.78
N ILE A 109 21.51 -6.49 -11.43
CA ILE A 109 21.14 -7.64 -12.27
C ILE A 109 20.40 -7.17 -13.53
N VAL A 110 19.28 -6.45 -13.38
CA VAL A 110 18.42 -6.02 -14.48
C VAL A 110 19.18 -5.10 -15.44
N THR A 111 19.81 -4.04 -14.93
CA THR A 111 20.66 -3.15 -15.75
C THR A 111 21.74 -3.94 -16.49
N GLY A 112 22.47 -4.83 -15.80
CA GLY A 112 23.51 -5.63 -16.44
C GLY A 112 22.99 -6.58 -17.52
N MET A 113 21.80 -7.16 -17.36
CA MET A 113 21.17 -8.02 -18.38
C MET A 113 20.81 -7.22 -19.64
N VAL A 114 20.28 -6.00 -19.48
CA VAL A 114 19.98 -5.08 -20.59
C VAL A 114 21.25 -4.68 -21.33
N GLU A 115 22.30 -4.26 -20.61
CA GLU A 115 23.59 -3.87 -21.20
C GLU A 115 24.24 -5.00 -22.01
N ARG A 116 24.08 -6.25 -21.57
CA ARG A 116 24.58 -7.44 -22.29
C ARG A 116 23.67 -7.90 -23.43
N GLY A 117 22.58 -7.19 -23.71
CA GLY A 117 21.67 -7.49 -24.80
C GLY A 117 20.83 -8.75 -24.60
N GLN A 118 20.60 -9.17 -23.35
CA GLN A 118 19.71 -10.30 -23.07
C GLN A 118 18.25 -9.96 -23.42
N ARG A 119 17.39 -10.98 -23.46
CA ARG A 119 15.98 -10.84 -23.84
C ARG A 119 15.15 -10.35 -22.64
N VAL A 120 15.32 -9.08 -22.28
CA VAL A 120 14.59 -8.43 -21.20
C VAL A 120 13.39 -7.66 -21.76
N PHE A 121 12.19 -7.91 -21.22
CA PHE A 121 10.95 -7.29 -21.67
C PHE A 121 10.18 -6.65 -20.52
N ALA A 122 9.43 -5.59 -20.80
CA ALA A 122 8.48 -5.02 -19.86
C ALA A 122 7.07 -5.60 -20.10
N TYR A 123 6.39 -5.98 -19.02
CA TYR A 123 4.99 -6.40 -19.02
C TYR A 123 4.12 -5.27 -18.49
N ASP A 124 3.20 -4.79 -19.32
CA ASP A 124 2.25 -3.74 -18.96
C ASP A 124 1.17 -4.25 -17.98
N PHE A 125 1.34 -3.94 -16.70
CA PHE A 125 0.40 -4.32 -15.65
C PHE A 125 -0.97 -3.67 -15.83
N PHE A 126 -1.09 -2.55 -16.52
CA PHE A 126 -2.39 -1.92 -16.79
C PHE A 126 -3.30 -2.81 -17.66
N ARG A 127 -2.68 -3.71 -18.45
CA ARG A 127 -3.37 -4.72 -19.26
C ARG A 127 -3.66 -6.02 -18.53
N ASN A 128 -3.14 -6.19 -17.31
CA ASN A 128 -3.45 -7.36 -16.50
C ASN A 128 -4.94 -7.41 -16.20
N ASP A 129 -5.49 -8.62 -16.19
CA ASP A 129 -6.87 -8.87 -15.83
C ASP A 129 -6.92 -9.97 -14.78
N HIS A 130 -7.97 -9.99 -13.97
CA HIS A 130 -8.24 -11.09 -13.07
C HIS A 130 -9.75 -11.31 -12.92
N PRO A 131 -10.20 -12.54 -12.60
CA PRO A 131 -11.60 -12.83 -12.40
C PRO A 131 -12.31 -11.83 -11.47
N GLY A 132 -13.40 -11.24 -11.96
CA GLY A 132 -14.22 -10.29 -11.22
C GLY A 132 -13.61 -8.90 -11.02
N MET A 133 -12.55 -8.53 -11.76
CA MET A 133 -12.01 -7.17 -11.75
C MET A 133 -13.03 -6.17 -12.31
N GLU A 134 -13.23 -5.05 -11.64
CA GLU A 134 -13.97 -3.90 -12.18
C GLU A 134 -13.03 -2.94 -12.92
N GLU A 135 -13.54 -2.19 -13.90
CA GLU A 135 -12.69 -1.27 -14.67
C GLU A 135 -11.96 -0.22 -13.81
N LYS A 136 -12.58 0.22 -12.71
CA LYS A 136 -11.96 1.14 -11.75
C LYS A 136 -10.74 0.55 -11.03
N GLU A 137 -10.66 -0.79 -10.91
CA GLU A 137 -9.53 -1.49 -10.27
C GLU A 137 -8.31 -1.59 -11.20
N ARG A 138 -8.47 -1.29 -12.49
CA ARG A 138 -7.42 -1.43 -13.50
C ARG A 138 -6.19 -0.60 -13.13
N GLY A 139 -5.04 -1.26 -13.00
CA GLY A 139 -3.80 -0.61 -12.61
C GLY A 139 -3.78 -0.13 -11.17
N TYR A 140 -4.66 -0.63 -10.28
CA TYR A 140 -4.54 -0.33 -8.86
C TYR A 140 -3.26 -0.96 -8.31
N TRP A 141 -2.29 -0.09 -8.04
CA TRP A 141 -1.03 -0.41 -7.40
C TRP A 141 -0.70 0.75 -6.44
N ARG A 142 -0.28 0.39 -5.22
CA ARG A 142 0.18 1.34 -4.21
C ARG A 142 1.51 0.86 -3.64
N ASP A 143 2.50 1.73 -3.73
CA ASP A 143 3.70 1.69 -2.90
C ASP A 143 3.42 2.43 -1.59
N VAL A 144 3.33 1.68 -0.49
CA VAL A 144 3.03 2.20 0.85
C VAL A 144 4.31 2.54 1.64
N GLY A 145 5.35 3.01 0.96
CA GLY A 145 6.63 3.40 1.56
C GLY A 145 6.61 4.67 2.43
N THR A 146 5.53 5.46 2.43
CA THR A 146 5.37 6.66 3.27
C THR A 146 4.10 6.57 4.13
N LEU A 147 4.06 7.33 5.24
CA LEU A 147 2.87 7.41 6.11
C LEU A 147 1.65 7.96 5.34
N ASP A 148 1.88 8.91 4.44
CA ASP A 148 0.82 9.49 3.60
C ASP A 148 0.26 8.44 2.64
N ASN A 149 1.13 7.71 1.92
CA ASN A 149 0.68 6.67 1.00
C ASN A 149 -0.05 5.53 1.73
N LEU A 150 0.42 5.13 2.91
CA LEU A 150 -0.24 4.13 3.75
C LEU A 150 -1.65 4.61 4.19
N TRP A 151 -1.75 5.87 4.63
CA TRP A 151 -3.02 6.46 5.02
C TRP A 151 -3.98 6.58 3.84
N GLU A 152 -3.53 7.10 2.70
CA GLU A 152 -4.34 7.25 1.49
C GLU A 152 -4.85 5.90 0.97
N ALA A 153 -3.97 4.90 0.86
CA ALA A 153 -4.35 3.54 0.48
C ALA A 153 -5.37 2.92 1.45
N SER A 154 -5.29 3.25 2.74
CA SER A 154 -6.29 2.84 3.72
C SER A 154 -7.62 3.58 3.51
N MET A 155 -7.58 4.88 3.25
CA MET A 155 -8.78 5.68 3.02
C MET A 155 -9.50 5.30 1.71
N ASP A 156 -8.80 4.81 0.69
CA ASP A 156 -9.39 4.24 -0.53
C ASP A 156 -10.44 3.16 -0.21
N LEU A 157 -10.26 2.39 0.88
CA LEU A 157 -11.18 1.34 1.32
C LEU A 157 -12.47 1.89 1.94
N THR A 158 -12.42 3.10 2.50
CA THR A 158 -13.54 3.71 3.23
C THR A 158 -14.56 4.40 2.32
N ALA A 159 -14.22 4.59 1.05
CA ALA A 159 -15.11 5.18 0.07
C ALA A 159 -16.36 4.33 -0.16
N VAL A 160 -17.48 4.96 -0.50
CA VAL A 160 -18.75 4.26 -0.84
C VAL A 160 -18.54 3.22 -1.94
N THR A 161 -17.72 3.58 -2.93
CA THR A 161 -17.27 2.69 -4.00
C THR A 161 -15.75 2.65 -3.99
N PRO A 162 -15.13 1.74 -3.20
CA PRO A 162 -13.68 1.64 -3.11
C PRO A 162 -13.08 1.32 -4.47
N ILE A 163 -11.96 1.98 -4.80
CA ILE A 163 -11.19 1.65 -6.01
C ILE A 163 -10.62 0.24 -5.85
N PHE A 164 -10.10 -0.12 -4.67
CA PHE A 164 -9.63 -1.47 -4.35
C PHE A 164 -10.69 -2.24 -3.55
N SER A 165 -11.35 -3.23 -4.18
CA SER A 165 -12.45 -3.94 -3.54
C SER A 165 -11.99 -5.16 -2.75
N LEU A 166 -12.24 -5.19 -1.44
CA LEU A 166 -12.01 -6.40 -0.62
C LEU A 166 -13.10 -7.47 -0.80
N TYR A 167 -14.16 -7.17 -1.58
CA TYR A 167 -15.36 -8.01 -1.70
C TYR A 167 -15.39 -8.86 -2.97
N ASN A 168 -14.34 -8.83 -3.80
CA ASN A 168 -14.22 -9.72 -4.96
C ASN A 168 -13.95 -11.16 -4.51
N ARG A 169 -14.98 -12.00 -4.53
CA ARG A 169 -14.91 -13.43 -4.15
C ARG A 169 -14.24 -14.32 -5.21
N SER A 170 -14.14 -13.85 -6.45
CA SER A 170 -13.48 -14.57 -7.54
C SER A 170 -11.95 -14.42 -7.47
N TRP A 171 -11.46 -13.41 -6.76
CA TRP A 171 -10.04 -13.16 -6.52
C TRP A 171 -9.77 -12.78 -5.05
N PRO A 172 -9.96 -13.73 -4.11
CA PRO A 172 -9.91 -13.44 -2.68
C PRO A 172 -8.48 -13.20 -2.18
N ILE A 173 -8.33 -12.27 -1.24
CA ILE A 173 -7.08 -12.06 -0.49
C ILE A 173 -7.10 -12.98 0.73
N ARG A 174 -6.09 -13.84 0.86
CA ARG A 174 -5.93 -14.70 2.02
C ARG A 174 -5.09 -14.01 3.09
N SER A 175 -5.54 -14.08 4.34
CA SER A 175 -4.82 -13.61 5.51
C SER A 175 -5.02 -14.59 6.66
N ILE A 176 -4.47 -14.30 7.82
CA ILE A 176 -4.70 -15.07 9.04
C ILE A 176 -6.15 -14.88 9.53
N ASP A 177 -6.83 -16.00 9.79
CA ASP A 177 -8.16 -15.98 10.42
C ASP A 177 -8.01 -15.85 11.94
N GLN A 178 -8.50 -14.75 12.50
CA GLN A 178 -8.58 -14.55 13.96
C GLN A 178 -9.98 -14.92 14.47
N HIS A 179 -10.06 -15.86 15.42
CA HIS A 179 -11.31 -16.23 16.08
C HIS A 179 -11.71 -15.20 17.15
N LEU A 180 -12.17 -14.02 16.71
CA LEU A 180 -12.67 -12.96 17.57
C LEU A 180 -14.20 -12.85 17.51
N PRO A 181 -14.87 -12.36 18.58
CA PRO A 181 -16.30 -12.09 18.55
C PRO A 181 -16.70 -11.08 17.46
N PRO A 182 -17.98 -11.01 17.06
CA PRO A 182 -18.46 -9.94 16.18
C PRO A 182 -18.20 -8.54 16.75
N ALA A 183 -18.05 -7.55 15.88
CA ALA A 183 -18.01 -6.14 16.28
C ALA A 183 -19.30 -5.75 17.02
N LYS A 184 -19.16 -5.02 18.13
CA LYS A 184 -20.27 -4.66 19.02
C LYS A 184 -20.44 -3.14 19.07
N PHE A 185 -21.64 -2.67 18.77
CA PHE A 185 -22.05 -1.26 18.87
C PHE A 185 -23.09 -1.12 19.97
N VAL A 186 -22.87 -0.21 20.93
CA VAL A 186 -23.80 -0.03 22.06
C VAL A 186 -24.10 1.43 22.35
N PHE A 187 -25.22 1.60 23.06
CA PHE A 187 -25.92 2.85 23.35
C PHE A 187 -26.61 3.46 22.13
N ASP A 188 -27.82 3.96 22.38
CA ASP A 188 -28.58 4.81 21.47
C ASP A 188 -29.38 5.80 22.31
N TYR A 189 -28.68 6.79 22.85
CA TYR A 189 -29.26 7.88 23.61
C TYR A 189 -29.04 9.20 22.85
N PRO A 190 -29.93 9.57 21.92
CA PRO A 190 -29.81 10.78 21.11
C PRO A 190 -29.66 12.06 21.95
N ASP A 191 -30.45 12.18 23.02
CA ASP A 191 -30.45 13.35 23.91
C ASP A 191 -29.10 13.54 24.62
N ALA A 192 -28.43 12.44 24.95
CA ALA A 192 -27.12 12.44 25.59
C ALA A 192 -25.95 12.43 24.58
N LYS A 193 -26.25 12.51 23.27
CA LYS A 193 -25.30 12.32 22.16
C LYS A 193 -24.40 11.10 22.36
N ARG A 194 -24.97 10.01 22.91
CA ARG A 194 -24.24 8.79 23.24
C ARG A 194 -24.79 7.66 22.39
N ARG A 195 -24.15 7.43 21.25
CA ARG A 195 -24.49 6.39 20.31
C ARG A 195 -23.20 5.75 19.80
N GLY A 196 -23.11 4.43 19.84
CA GLY A 196 -22.03 3.72 19.16
C GLY A 196 -22.32 3.68 17.67
N VAL A 197 -21.56 4.41 16.86
CA VAL A 197 -21.82 4.51 15.42
C VAL A 197 -20.53 4.56 14.63
N ALA A 198 -20.52 3.86 13.49
CA ALA A 198 -19.48 3.95 12.48
C ALA A 198 -20.11 4.27 11.12
N THR A 199 -19.59 5.28 10.42
CA THR A 199 -20.04 5.69 9.08
C THR A 199 -18.88 5.72 8.11
N ASP A 200 -19.08 5.21 6.89
CA ASP A 200 -18.03 5.10 5.86
C ASP A 200 -16.74 4.47 6.42
N SER A 201 -16.87 3.40 7.23
CA SER A 201 -15.77 2.89 8.03
C SER A 201 -15.73 1.36 8.01
N LEU A 202 -14.53 0.81 8.17
CA LEU A 202 -14.32 -0.63 8.31
C LEU A 202 -14.05 -0.93 9.78
N VAL A 203 -14.86 -1.82 10.36
CA VAL A 203 -14.75 -2.19 11.78
C VAL A 203 -14.54 -3.69 11.88
N SER A 204 -13.34 -4.07 12.32
CA SER A 204 -12.93 -5.47 12.42
C SER A 204 -13.61 -6.18 13.61
N SER A 205 -13.53 -7.52 13.59
CA SER A 205 -13.98 -8.37 14.69
C SER A 205 -13.30 -8.01 16.02
N GLY A 206 -14.00 -8.27 17.12
CA GLY A 206 -13.57 -7.94 18.48
C GLY A 206 -13.71 -6.47 18.86
N CYS A 207 -14.01 -5.58 17.91
CA CYS A 207 -14.17 -4.16 18.22
C CYS A 207 -15.42 -3.89 19.08
N ILE A 208 -15.31 -2.91 19.98
CA ILE A 208 -16.43 -2.39 20.77
C ILE A 208 -16.52 -0.88 20.58
N VAL A 209 -17.59 -0.41 19.93
CA VAL A 209 -17.90 1.03 19.80
C VAL A 209 -18.96 1.39 20.83
N SER A 210 -18.50 1.93 21.95
CA SER A 210 -19.25 2.10 23.21
C SER A 210 -19.71 3.54 23.40
N GLY A 211 -20.60 4.01 22.51
CA GLY A 211 -21.14 5.38 22.57
C GLY A 211 -20.22 6.44 21.96
N GLY A 212 -19.20 6.04 21.20
CA GLY A 212 -18.33 6.91 20.40
C GLY A 212 -18.69 6.90 18.92
N HIS A 213 -18.12 7.84 18.18
CA HIS A 213 -18.36 8.05 16.75
C HIS A 213 -17.09 7.79 15.94
N VAL A 214 -17.20 6.91 14.96
CA VAL A 214 -16.13 6.55 14.03
C VAL A 214 -16.55 6.95 12.62
N GLY A 215 -15.80 7.80 11.94
CA GLY A 215 -16.12 8.30 10.61
C GLY A 215 -14.93 8.15 9.67
N ARG A 216 -15.16 7.64 8.45
CA ARG A 216 -14.11 7.50 7.42
C ARG A 216 -12.83 6.87 7.96
N SER A 217 -12.95 5.79 8.74
CA SER A 217 -11.83 5.23 9.50
C SER A 217 -11.78 3.70 9.39
N ILE A 218 -10.61 3.14 9.70
CA ILE A 218 -10.41 1.70 9.79
C ILE A 218 -10.04 1.36 11.23
N LEU A 219 -10.83 0.48 11.85
CA LEU A 219 -10.51 -0.13 13.13
C LEU A 219 -10.02 -1.55 12.90
N SER A 220 -8.76 -1.79 13.24
CA SER A 220 -8.16 -3.12 13.31
C SER A 220 -8.81 -3.95 14.42
N PRO A 221 -8.53 -5.27 14.51
CA PRO A 221 -9.18 -6.13 15.48
C PRO A 221 -9.03 -5.66 16.94
N ALA A 222 -10.04 -5.96 17.76
CA ALA A 222 -10.05 -5.72 19.20
C ALA A 222 -9.88 -4.25 19.66
N VAL A 223 -10.26 -3.27 18.83
CA VAL A 223 -10.25 -1.85 19.21
C VAL A 223 -11.47 -1.50 20.07
N HIS A 224 -11.27 -0.71 21.12
CA HIS A 224 -12.34 -0.21 21.97
C HIS A 224 -12.44 1.31 21.88
N VAL A 225 -13.61 1.80 21.46
CA VAL A 225 -13.92 3.23 21.39
C VAL A 225 -14.92 3.58 22.49
N HIS A 226 -14.49 4.38 23.47
CA HIS A 226 -15.32 4.74 24.63
C HIS A 226 -16.29 5.89 24.34
N SER A 227 -17.20 6.15 25.29
CA SER A 227 -18.29 7.10 25.09
C SER A 227 -17.81 8.52 24.75
N TRP A 228 -18.47 9.11 23.76
CA TRP A 228 -18.19 10.45 23.21
C TRP A 228 -16.80 10.63 22.60
N ALA A 229 -16.03 9.55 22.42
CA ALA A 229 -14.82 9.63 21.61
C ALA A 229 -15.20 9.86 20.13
N GLU A 230 -14.35 10.59 19.42
CA GLU A 230 -14.48 10.89 17.99
C GLU A 230 -13.22 10.43 17.27
N VAL A 231 -13.38 9.52 16.30
CA VAL A 231 -12.29 9.00 15.46
C VAL A 231 -12.65 9.30 14.01
N HIS A 232 -11.87 10.15 13.35
CA HIS A 232 -12.14 10.58 11.99
C HIS A 232 -10.92 10.41 11.09
N GLU A 233 -11.12 9.90 9.86
CA GLU A 233 -10.04 9.80 8.87
C GLU A 233 -8.79 9.09 9.43
N SER A 234 -8.97 8.03 10.22
CA SER A 234 -7.89 7.44 11.01
C SER A 234 -7.78 5.92 10.81
N VAL A 235 -6.56 5.41 10.95
CA VAL A 235 -6.25 3.98 10.94
C VAL A 235 -5.84 3.59 12.36
N ILE A 236 -6.67 2.79 13.02
CA ILE A 236 -6.46 2.40 14.41
C ILE A 236 -5.97 0.96 14.46
N GLY A 237 -4.76 0.77 14.96
CA GLY A 237 -4.10 -0.52 15.13
C GLY A 237 -4.80 -1.46 16.11
N GLU A 238 -4.42 -2.72 16.04
CA GLU A 238 -5.00 -3.80 16.84
C GLU A 238 -4.92 -3.52 18.35
N GLY A 239 -6.01 -3.78 19.08
CA GLY A 239 -6.03 -3.72 20.55
C GLY A 239 -5.90 -2.32 21.15
N CYS A 240 -6.12 -1.26 20.36
CA CYS A 240 -6.08 0.10 20.88
C CYS A 240 -7.32 0.46 21.70
N GLU A 241 -7.13 1.29 22.73
CA GLU A 241 -8.17 1.78 23.63
C GLU A 241 -8.30 3.31 23.48
N ILE A 242 -9.47 3.79 23.03
CA ILE A 242 -9.74 5.20 22.78
C ILE A 242 -10.64 5.77 23.88
N GLY A 243 -10.05 6.49 24.83
CA GLY A 243 -10.71 6.99 26.03
C GLY A 243 -11.90 7.92 25.79
N ARG A 244 -12.74 8.07 26.83
CA ARG A 244 -13.97 8.88 26.75
C ARG A 244 -13.63 10.31 26.30
N ARG A 245 -14.38 10.86 25.35
CA ARG A 245 -14.18 12.23 24.82
C ARG A 245 -12.83 12.46 24.12
N ALA A 246 -12.02 11.42 23.88
CA ALA A 246 -10.82 11.57 23.07
C ALA A 246 -11.20 11.92 21.63
N GLN A 247 -10.37 12.73 20.97
CA GLN A 247 -10.58 13.16 19.58
C GLN A 247 -9.36 12.84 18.74
N LEU A 248 -9.55 12.07 17.67
CA LEU A 248 -8.51 11.68 16.73
C LEU A 248 -8.93 12.11 15.33
N LYS A 249 -8.05 12.80 14.61
CA LYS A 249 -8.25 13.17 13.21
C LYS A 249 -6.97 12.94 12.40
N ARG A 250 -7.05 12.18 11.30
CA ARG A 250 -5.88 11.89 10.45
C ARG A 250 -4.72 11.28 11.24
N VAL A 251 -5.04 10.23 12.01
CA VAL A 251 -4.11 9.53 12.88
C VAL A 251 -3.92 8.09 12.42
N ILE A 252 -2.67 7.63 12.44
CA ILE A 252 -2.32 6.21 12.44
C ILE A 252 -1.87 5.86 13.87
N LEU A 253 -2.72 5.14 14.60
CA LEU A 253 -2.30 4.52 15.85
C LEU A 253 -1.72 3.14 15.54
N ASP A 254 -0.47 2.91 15.93
CA ASP A 254 0.07 1.55 15.92
C ASP A 254 -0.58 0.71 17.05
N LYS A 255 -0.30 -0.59 17.08
CA LYS A 255 -0.98 -1.58 17.91
C LYS A 255 -0.84 -1.29 19.40
N PHE A 256 -1.88 -1.62 20.16
CA PHE A 256 -1.93 -1.60 21.62
C PHE A 256 -1.69 -0.22 22.25
N CYS A 257 -2.00 0.86 21.54
CA CYS A 257 -1.98 2.19 22.11
C CYS A 257 -3.17 2.41 23.06
N THR A 258 -2.96 3.19 24.11
CA THR A 258 -4.03 3.67 25.00
C THR A 258 -4.10 5.18 24.91
N VAL A 259 -5.26 5.72 24.58
CA VAL A 259 -5.51 7.17 24.51
C VAL A 259 -6.36 7.57 25.72
N GLU A 260 -5.83 8.47 26.55
CA GLU A 260 -6.53 8.92 27.76
C GLU A 260 -7.83 9.66 27.44
N PRO A 261 -8.79 9.67 28.39
CA PRO A 261 -10.00 10.47 28.25
C PRO A 261 -9.71 11.94 27.97
N GLY A 262 -10.33 12.48 26.91
CA GLY A 262 -10.20 13.88 26.52
C GLY A 262 -8.95 14.22 25.70
N ALA A 263 -8.02 13.29 25.51
CA ALA A 263 -6.83 13.52 24.71
C ALA A 263 -7.18 13.83 23.24
N ARG A 264 -6.43 14.74 22.63
CA ARG A 264 -6.63 15.18 21.24
C ARG A 264 -5.38 14.89 20.43
N ILE A 265 -5.53 14.30 19.24
CA ILE A 265 -4.42 13.94 18.34
C ILE A 265 -4.79 14.35 16.90
N GLY A 266 -3.89 15.03 16.19
CA GLY A 266 -4.12 15.51 14.83
C GLY A 266 -4.87 16.84 14.76
N PHE A 267 -4.80 17.64 15.82
CA PHE A 267 -5.43 18.97 15.92
C PHE A 267 -4.43 20.10 16.17
N ASP A 268 -3.27 19.80 16.74
CA ASP A 268 -2.23 20.77 17.06
C ASP A 268 -0.87 20.13 16.74
N ARG A 269 -0.26 20.59 15.65
CA ARG A 269 0.99 20.03 15.14
C ARG A 269 2.14 20.19 16.13
N GLU A 270 2.23 21.33 16.81
CA GLU A 270 3.33 21.58 17.76
C GLU A 270 3.17 20.69 18.99
N HIS A 271 1.94 20.56 19.48
CA HIS A 271 1.64 19.66 20.60
C HIS A 271 1.88 18.18 20.24
N ASP A 272 1.46 17.75 19.05
CA ASP A 272 1.69 16.38 18.55
C ASP A 272 3.20 16.08 18.42
N LEU A 273 4.00 17.02 17.90
CA LEU A 273 5.46 16.90 17.83
C LEU A 273 6.11 16.90 19.22
N ALA A 274 5.65 17.74 20.14
CA ALA A 274 6.17 17.81 21.50
C ALA A 274 5.97 16.51 22.28
N ARG A 275 4.94 15.73 21.92
CA ARG A 275 4.69 14.37 22.45
C ARG A 275 5.55 13.29 21.79
N GLY A 276 6.40 13.65 20.83
CA GLY A 276 7.31 12.73 20.14
C GLY A 276 6.64 11.94 19.01
N PHE A 277 5.47 12.38 18.52
CA PHE A 277 4.80 11.71 17.41
C PHE A 277 5.44 12.10 16.08
N THR A 278 5.40 11.17 15.13
CA THR A 278 5.82 11.46 13.75
C THR A 278 4.65 12.07 13.00
N ILE A 279 4.90 13.12 12.22
CA ILE A 279 3.87 13.76 11.39
C ILE A 279 4.37 13.82 9.97
N SER A 280 3.58 13.26 9.04
CA SER A 280 3.88 13.25 7.61
C SER A 280 3.75 14.64 6.96
N ASP A 281 4.07 14.72 5.68
CA ASP A 281 4.01 15.94 4.90
C ASP A 281 2.56 16.40 4.68
N LEU A 282 1.63 15.46 4.46
CA LEU A 282 0.22 15.82 4.40
C LEU A 282 -0.40 16.02 5.79
N GLY A 283 0.33 15.82 6.90
CA GLY A 283 -0.15 16.08 8.26
C GLY A 283 -0.84 14.89 8.93
N VAL A 284 -0.54 13.66 8.51
CA VAL A 284 -0.97 12.43 9.18
C VAL A 284 -0.08 12.20 10.40
N VAL A 285 -0.69 12.04 11.58
CA VAL A 285 0.04 11.79 12.83
C VAL A 285 0.17 10.30 13.07
N ALA A 286 1.40 9.80 13.21
CA ALA A 286 1.68 8.41 13.55
C ALA A 286 2.12 8.29 15.01
N VAL A 287 1.43 7.42 15.76
CA VAL A 287 1.69 7.15 17.17
C VAL A 287 2.29 5.75 17.33
N PRO A 288 3.49 5.60 17.94
CA PRO A 288 4.18 4.31 18.03
C PRO A 288 3.46 3.24 18.86
N LYS A 289 3.79 1.97 18.61
CA LYS A 289 3.24 0.81 19.31
C LYS A 289 3.25 0.97 20.83
N GLY A 290 2.14 0.61 21.48
CA GLY A 290 2.07 0.54 22.95
C GLY A 290 2.13 1.91 23.63
N THR A 291 2.03 3.01 22.87
CA THR A 291 2.09 4.35 23.45
C THR A 291 0.87 4.61 24.33
N HIS A 292 1.12 5.18 25.50
CA HIS A 292 0.10 5.74 26.36
C HIS A 292 0.02 7.25 26.13
N VAL A 293 -1.02 7.70 25.43
CA VAL A 293 -1.21 9.10 25.05
C VAL A 293 -1.98 9.83 26.14
N THR A 294 -1.34 10.80 26.78
CA THR A 294 -1.95 11.63 27.82
C THR A 294 -2.79 12.76 27.23
N ALA A 295 -3.76 13.24 28.03
CA ALA A 295 -4.63 14.37 27.68
C ALA A 295 -3.96 15.74 27.72
#